data_AF-A0A534C104-F1
#
_entry.id   AF-A0A534C104-F1
#
_cell.length_a   1.000
_cell.length_b   1.000
_cell.length_c   1.000
_cell.angle_alpha   90.00
_cell.angle_beta   90.00
_cell.angle_gamma   90.00
#
_symmetry.space_group_name_H-M   'P 1'
#
loop_
_entity.id
_entity.type
_entity.pdbx_description
1 polymer ?
#
loop_
_entity_poly.entity_id
_entity_poly.type
_entity_poly.pdbx_seq_one_letter_code
_entity_poly.pdbx_strand_id
1 'polypeptide(L)'
;MGMVGQLYVRPRQNRVPVSNDLYAALQQQELDLRTKCDSTTDILCSNPLPALPAGATTTVGRAAAGNYAYNDGDGSTYYDVEYPIQMHGFDPNFHFVGMTFNPEGFADMKDKYFLLNGRSYPDTVNSDPLQTASADGVYHFSQPLPTIVTIPHGGRALLRISDLNVSEYHTLASLGVPMTVIGYNAKLLRDQAGNNLSYATNSITLGGGESLDVILDACAVRPTLTSGAPDYTSCTTAIPAGTYYLYTPNLDHLSNDAENFGGQMTEVRVQ
;
A
#
# COMPACT_ATOMS: atom_id res chain seq x y z
N MET A 1 1.84 -15.82 -10.38
CA MET A 1 2.04 -14.43 -9.91
C MET A 1 1.61 -13.41 -10.98
N GLY A 2 0.31 -13.35 -11.31
CA GLY A 2 -0.19 -12.59 -12.48
C GLY A 2 -0.99 -11.32 -12.18
N MET A 3 -1.30 -11.02 -10.90
CA MET A 3 -2.23 -9.93 -10.54
C MET A 3 -1.54 -8.66 -9.97
N VAL A 4 -0.20 -8.59 -9.99
CA VAL A 4 0.55 -7.45 -9.44
C VAL A 4 0.92 -6.39 -10.49
N GLY A 5 0.77 -6.69 -11.78
CA GLY A 5 1.22 -5.82 -12.88
C GLY A 5 0.51 -4.46 -12.95
N GLN A 6 -0.63 -4.30 -12.27
CA GLN A 6 -1.39 -3.06 -12.23
C GLN A 6 -1.13 -2.21 -10.97
N LEU A 7 -0.39 -2.72 -9.99
CA LEU A 7 -0.17 -2.07 -8.69
C LEU A 7 0.45 -0.66 -8.85
N TYR A 8 1.31 -0.44 -9.84
CA TYR A 8 1.98 0.85 -10.06
C TYR A 8 1.43 1.67 -11.23
N VAL A 9 0.29 1.26 -11.80
CA VAL A 9 -0.33 2.02 -12.90
C VAL A 9 -0.99 3.27 -12.32
N ARG A 10 -0.51 4.44 -12.74
CA ARG A 10 -1.09 5.72 -12.32
C ARG A 10 -2.51 5.86 -12.89
N PRO A 11 -3.52 6.16 -12.05
CA PRO A 11 -4.88 6.36 -12.54
C PRO A 11 -4.99 7.58 -13.45
N ARG A 12 -5.91 7.51 -14.41
CA ARG A 12 -6.25 8.63 -15.30
C ARG A 12 -6.81 9.80 -14.52
N GLN A 13 -7.42 9.53 -13.35
CA GLN A 13 -7.88 10.53 -12.41
C GLN A 13 -6.82 11.58 -12.05
N ASN A 14 -5.53 11.19 -12.00
CA ASN A 14 -4.43 12.14 -11.74
C ASN A 14 -4.24 13.19 -12.86
N ARG A 15 -4.81 12.95 -14.05
CA ARG A 15 -4.74 13.84 -15.22
C ARG A 15 -5.95 14.77 -15.36
N VAL A 16 -6.97 14.61 -14.52
CA VAL A 16 -8.11 15.54 -14.49
C VAL A 16 -7.57 16.95 -14.16
N PRO A 17 -8.10 18.05 -14.73
CA PRO A 17 -7.67 19.38 -14.31
C PRO A 17 -7.96 19.63 -12.82
N VAL A 18 -7.12 20.39 -12.11
CA VAL A 18 -7.39 20.80 -10.71
C VAL A 18 -8.81 21.37 -10.62
N SER A 19 -9.53 21.09 -9.54
CA SER A 19 -10.90 21.54 -9.25
C SER A 19 -12.00 20.96 -10.15
N ASN A 20 -11.66 20.34 -11.28
CA ASN A 20 -12.66 19.65 -12.09
C ASN A 20 -13.17 18.42 -11.34
N ASP A 21 -14.47 18.16 -11.53
CA ASP A 21 -15.18 17.10 -10.85
C ASP A 21 -14.67 15.71 -11.24
N LEU A 22 -14.30 14.91 -10.24
CA LEU A 22 -13.75 13.57 -10.42
C LEU A 22 -14.81 12.57 -10.93
N TYR A 23 -16.03 12.68 -10.41
CA TYR A 23 -17.14 11.79 -10.78
C TYR A 23 -17.52 11.99 -12.26
N ALA A 24 -17.73 13.24 -12.67
CA ALA A 24 -18.02 13.57 -14.06
C ALA A 24 -16.88 13.17 -15.00
N ALA A 25 -15.61 13.33 -14.57
CA ALA A 25 -14.47 12.88 -15.36
C ALA A 25 -14.46 11.36 -15.56
N LEU A 26 -14.73 10.58 -14.51
CA LEU A 26 -14.86 9.11 -14.62
C LEU A 26 -16.05 8.74 -15.51
N GLN A 27 -17.20 9.40 -15.37
CA GLN A 27 -18.38 9.16 -16.19
C GLN A 27 -18.10 9.41 -17.68
N GLN A 28 -17.38 10.48 -18.01
CA GLN A 28 -16.95 10.76 -19.39
C GLN A 28 -15.96 9.71 -19.91
N GLN A 29 -15.05 9.23 -19.06
CA GLN A 29 -14.10 8.18 -19.42
C GLN A 29 -14.82 6.86 -19.75
N GLU A 30 -15.92 6.54 -19.08
CA GLU A 30 -16.67 5.31 -19.34
C GLU A 30 -17.41 5.30 -20.68
N LEU A 31 -17.49 6.45 -21.38
CA LEU A 31 -18.02 6.51 -22.75
C LEU A 31 -17.04 5.96 -23.81
N ASP A 32 -15.75 5.88 -23.50
CA ASP A 32 -14.74 5.28 -24.39
C ASP A 32 -14.68 3.76 -24.19
N LEU A 33 -14.91 3.00 -25.25
CA LEU A 33 -14.92 1.52 -25.23
C LEU A 33 -13.64 0.88 -24.70
N ARG A 34 -12.50 1.59 -24.72
CA ARG A 34 -11.21 1.11 -24.18
C ARG A 34 -11.11 1.22 -22.66
N THR A 35 -11.98 2.03 -22.06
CA THR A 35 -11.94 2.38 -20.63
C THR A 35 -13.29 2.26 -19.94
N LYS A 36 -14.32 1.87 -20.70
CA LYS A 36 -15.67 1.60 -20.21
C LYS A 36 -15.63 0.52 -19.14
N CYS A 37 -16.28 0.82 -18.03
CA CYS A 37 -16.53 -0.11 -16.94
C CYS A 37 -18.04 -0.35 -16.91
N ASP A 38 -18.51 -1.49 -17.41
CA ASP A 38 -19.94 -1.79 -17.46
C ASP A 38 -20.25 -2.92 -16.49
N SER A 39 -20.61 -2.57 -15.26
CA SER A 39 -20.87 -3.55 -14.20
C SER A 39 -22.08 -4.45 -14.44
N THR A 40 -22.91 -4.16 -15.47
CA THR A 40 -24.04 -5.02 -15.86
C THR A 40 -23.63 -6.16 -16.79
N THR A 41 -22.48 -6.04 -17.46
CA THR A 41 -21.98 -7.01 -18.45
C THR A 41 -20.58 -7.53 -18.14
N ASP A 42 -19.79 -6.80 -17.35
CA ASP A 42 -18.41 -7.13 -16.98
C ASP A 42 -18.21 -7.12 -15.46
N ILE A 43 -18.17 -8.32 -14.87
CA ILE A 43 -17.87 -8.51 -13.45
C ILE A 43 -16.42 -8.12 -13.09
N LEU A 44 -15.54 -8.01 -14.08
CA LEU A 44 -14.15 -7.59 -13.90
C LEU A 44 -13.98 -6.07 -14.02
N CYS A 45 -15.07 -5.31 -14.13
CA CYS A 45 -15.07 -3.86 -14.05
C CYS A 45 -14.22 -3.37 -12.85
N SER A 46 -13.12 -2.69 -13.16
CA SER A 46 -12.07 -2.33 -12.21
C SER A 46 -12.30 -1.01 -11.48
N ASN A 47 -13.23 -0.20 -11.96
CA ASN A 47 -13.45 1.18 -11.56
C ASN A 47 -14.91 1.62 -11.82
N PRO A 48 -15.92 0.91 -11.25
CA PRO A 48 -17.32 1.30 -11.42
C PRO A 48 -17.54 2.71 -10.89
N LEU A 49 -18.43 3.47 -11.52
CA LEU A 49 -18.88 4.76 -11.00
C LEU A 49 -19.34 4.62 -9.54
N PRO A 50 -18.93 5.53 -8.64
CA PRO A 50 -19.40 5.53 -7.26
C PRO A 50 -20.92 5.52 -7.14
N ALA A 51 -21.44 4.73 -6.20
CA ALA A 51 -22.85 4.76 -5.86
C ALA A 51 -23.23 6.13 -5.28
N LEU A 52 -24.22 6.79 -5.89
CA LEU A 52 -24.78 8.04 -5.38
C LEU A 52 -26.19 7.80 -4.83
N PRO A 53 -26.50 8.30 -3.62
CA PRO A 53 -27.89 8.41 -3.19
C PRO A 53 -28.72 9.18 -4.21
N ALA A 54 -30.00 8.85 -4.33
CA ALA A 54 -30.89 9.54 -5.27
C ALA A 54 -30.91 11.06 -5.01
N GLY A 55 -30.52 11.86 -6.00
CA GLY A 55 -30.45 13.32 -5.91
C GLY A 55 -29.16 13.88 -5.30
N ALA A 56 -28.20 13.03 -4.91
CA ALA A 56 -26.88 13.47 -4.47
C ALA A 56 -25.97 13.80 -5.67
N THR A 57 -25.14 14.82 -5.50
CA THR A 57 -24.02 15.14 -6.39
C THR A 57 -22.72 14.94 -5.62
N THR A 58 -21.88 13.99 -6.03
CA THR A 58 -20.48 13.93 -5.53
C THR A 58 -19.65 14.93 -6.30
N THR A 59 -19.79 16.21 -5.95
CA THR A 59 -18.85 17.22 -6.44
C THR A 59 -17.57 17.17 -5.62
N VAL A 60 -16.70 16.22 -5.95
CA VAL A 60 -15.34 16.16 -5.41
C VAL A 60 -14.42 16.62 -6.52
N GLY A 61 -13.89 17.83 -6.39
CA GLY A 61 -12.92 18.35 -7.34
C GLY A 61 -11.57 17.67 -7.18
N ARG A 62 -10.82 17.50 -8.28
CA ARG A 62 -9.42 17.07 -8.18
C ARG A 62 -8.65 18.03 -7.26
N ALA A 63 -7.96 17.46 -6.28
CA ALA A 63 -7.07 18.17 -5.38
C ALA A 63 -5.98 18.96 -6.13
N ALA A 64 -5.54 20.07 -5.55
CA ALA A 64 -4.47 20.90 -6.11
C ALA A 64 -3.10 20.21 -6.06
N ALA A 65 -2.87 19.42 -5.03
CA ALA A 65 -1.68 18.59 -4.82
C ALA A 65 -2.08 17.13 -4.61
N GLY A 66 -1.11 16.25 -4.39
CA GLY A 66 -1.35 14.83 -4.16
C GLY A 66 -1.78 14.05 -5.41
N ASN A 67 -2.09 12.78 -5.21
CA ASN A 67 -2.48 11.83 -6.25
C ASN A 67 -3.55 10.88 -5.72
N TYR A 68 -4.12 10.07 -6.62
CA TYR A 68 -5.10 9.04 -6.31
C TYR A 68 -4.53 7.66 -6.59
N ALA A 69 -4.96 6.65 -5.83
CA ALA A 69 -4.50 5.27 -6.02
C ALA A 69 -5.23 4.59 -7.18
N TYR A 70 -6.50 4.94 -7.38
CA TYR A 70 -7.40 4.39 -8.40
C TYR A 70 -8.21 5.48 -9.09
N ASN A 71 -8.93 5.13 -10.17
CA ASN A 71 -9.98 5.98 -10.74
C ASN A 71 -11.26 5.79 -9.91
N ASP A 72 -11.31 6.37 -8.71
CA ASP A 72 -12.40 6.16 -7.77
C ASP A 72 -13.59 7.09 -7.99
N GLY A 73 -13.45 8.21 -8.71
CA GLY A 73 -14.52 9.18 -8.97
C GLY A 73 -15.03 9.96 -7.75
N ASP A 74 -14.75 9.53 -6.52
CA ASP A 74 -15.19 10.16 -5.27
C ASP A 74 -14.02 10.71 -4.43
N GLY A 75 -12.78 10.54 -4.89
CA GLY A 75 -11.57 11.04 -4.24
C GLY A 75 -11.14 10.29 -2.97
N SER A 76 -11.84 9.21 -2.60
CA SER A 76 -11.56 8.37 -1.41
C SER A 76 -10.14 7.82 -1.32
N THR A 77 -9.49 7.63 -2.45
CA THR A 77 -8.14 7.07 -2.62
C THR A 77 -7.04 8.13 -2.72
N TYR A 78 -7.35 9.38 -2.39
CA TYR A 78 -6.37 10.47 -2.31
C TYR A 78 -5.22 10.14 -1.35
N TYR A 79 -3.98 10.44 -1.75
CA TYR A 79 -2.79 10.42 -0.89
C TYR A 79 -1.81 11.55 -1.25
N ASP A 80 -1.00 11.94 -0.27
CA ASP A 80 0.05 12.95 -0.43
C ASP A 80 1.38 12.31 -0.81
N VAL A 81 1.68 11.15 -0.21
CA VAL A 81 2.93 10.40 -0.39
C VAL A 81 2.65 8.93 -0.62
N GLU A 82 3.55 8.22 -1.30
CA GLU A 82 3.38 6.82 -1.66
C GLU A 82 4.65 6.04 -1.35
N TYR A 83 4.48 4.85 -0.77
CA TYR A 83 5.56 3.94 -0.42
C TYR A 83 5.27 2.54 -0.94
N PRO A 84 6.10 2.00 -1.86
CA PRO A 84 6.08 0.59 -2.19
C PRO A 84 6.67 -0.21 -1.03
N ILE A 85 6.00 -1.27 -0.59
CA ILE A 85 6.51 -2.18 0.44
C ILE A 85 6.39 -3.61 -0.08
N GLN A 86 7.52 -4.28 -0.16
CA GLN A 86 7.62 -5.69 -0.49
C GLN A 86 7.99 -6.48 0.76
N MET A 87 7.14 -7.43 1.10
CA MET A 87 7.31 -8.35 2.20
C MET A 87 8.00 -9.62 1.68
N HIS A 88 8.96 -10.11 2.45
CA HIS A 88 9.73 -11.30 2.11
C HIS A 88 10.29 -11.94 3.39
N GLY A 89 10.56 -13.24 3.36
CA GLY A 89 11.32 -13.94 4.39
C GLY A 89 12.53 -14.64 3.78
N PHE A 90 13.59 -14.82 4.55
CA PHE A 90 14.84 -15.39 4.08
C PHE A 90 15.32 -16.49 5.01
N ASP A 91 15.47 -17.69 4.45
CA ASP A 91 16.12 -18.84 5.09
C ASP A 91 17.62 -18.86 4.77
N PRO A 92 18.50 -18.59 5.77
CA PRO A 92 19.94 -18.60 5.57
C PRO A 92 20.49 -19.99 5.21
N ASN A 93 19.87 -21.08 5.69
CA ASN A 93 20.32 -22.43 5.40
C ASN A 93 20.04 -22.79 3.94
N PHE A 94 18.83 -22.51 3.46
CA PHE A 94 18.46 -22.74 2.06
C PHE A 94 19.34 -21.92 1.10
N HIS A 95 19.74 -20.71 1.52
CA HIS A 95 20.64 -19.85 0.75
C HIS A 95 22.10 -20.37 0.73
N PHE A 96 22.61 -20.91 1.84
CA PHE A 96 23.96 -21.47 1.91
C PHE A 96 24.08 -22.86 1.29
N VAL A 97 23.11 -23.76 1.52
CA VAL A 97 23.15 -25.15 1.06
C VAL A 97 22.93 -25.24 -0.46
N GLY A 98 22.25 -24.27 -1.07
CA GLY A 98 22.20 -24.09 -2.53
C GLY A 98 23.57 -23.91 -3.20
N MET A 99 24.64 -23.67 -2.42
CA MET A 99 26.03 -23.67 -2.89
C MET A 99 26.73 -25.04 -2.78
N THR A 100 26.04 -26.06 -2.26
CA THR A 100 26.56 -27.44 -2.09
C THR A 100 25.71 -28.45 -2.89
N PHE A 101 26.22 -29.66 -3.10
CA PHE A 101 25.72 -30.59 -4.12
C PHE A 101 24.40 -31.30 -3.81
N ASN A 102 23.82 -31.11 -2.61
CA ASN A 102 22.60 -31.80 -2.20
C ASN A 102 21.48 -30.78 -1.96
N PRO A 103 20.44 -30.74 -2.81
CA PRO A 103 19.38 -29.75 -2.69
C PRO A 103 18.51 -30.05 -1.45
N GLU A 104 18.31 -29.04 -0.61
CA GLU A 104 17.28 -29.06 0.43
C GLU A 104 15.89 -29.04 -0.22
N GLY A 105 14.92 -29.74 0.39
CA GLY A 105 13.55 -29.73 -0.10
C GLY A 105 12.85 -28.42 0.28
N PHE A 106 12.08 -27.80 -0.63
CA PHE A 106 11.31 -26.59 -0.31
C PHE A 106 10.36 -26.74 0.89
N ALA A 107 9.99 -27.98 1.24
CA ALA A 107 9.18 -28.28 2.43
C ALA A 107 9.92 -28.03 3.76
N ASP A 108 11.26 -28.02 3.74
CA ASP A 108 12.11 -27.80 4.91
C ASP A 108 12.57 -26.33 5.05
N MET A 109 12.14 -25.47 4.12
CA MET A 109 12.49 -24.05 4.14
C MET A 109 11.90 -23.35 5.37
N LYS A 110 12.76 -22.67 6.13
CA LYS A 110 12.40 -21.95 7.34
C LYS A 110 13.06 -20.59 7.40
N ASP A 111 12.26 -19.55 7.20
CA ASP A 111 12.75 -18.19 7.23
C ASP A 111 13.22 -17.78 8.64
N LYS A 112 14.31 -17.02 8.67
CA LYS A 112 14.95 -16.50 9.89
C LYS A 112 15.15 -15.00 9.86
N TYR A 113 15.09 -14.40 8.68
CA TYR A 113 15.18 -12.96 8.48
C TYR A 113 13.94 -12.49 7.74
N PHE A 114 13.21 -11.57 8.36
CA PHE A 114 11.93 -11.09 7.86
C PHE A 114 12.10 -9.64 7.40
N LEU A 115 11.76 -9.42 6.13
CA LEU A 115 12.23 -8.25 5.39
C LEU A 115 11.07 -7.40 4.91
N LEU A 116 11.31 -6.09 4.89
CA LEU A 116 10.55 -5.09 4.15
C LEU A 116 11.51 -4.45 3.14
N ASN A 117 11.16 -4.43 1.85
CA ASN A 117 12.03 -3.99 0.74
C ASN A 117 13.48 -4.53 0.83
N GLY A 118 13.59 -5.80 1.24
CA GLY A 118 14.88 -6.48 1.41
C GLY A 118 15.64 -6.14 2.68
N ARG A 119 15.10 -5.31 3.59
CA ARG A 119 15.76 -4.84 4.82
C ARG A 119 15.06 -5.41 6.05
N SER A 120 15.83 -5.79 7.07
CA SER A 120 15.32 -6.01 8.42
C SER A 120 15.46 -4.74 9.26
N TYR A 121 14.65 -4.57 10.29
CA TYR A 121 14.93 -3.58 11.33
C TYR A 121 16.29 -3.88 12.00
N PRO A 122 17.13 -2.87 12.32
CA PRO A 122 16.89 -1.43 12.20
C PRO A 122 17.21 -0.81 10.82
N ASP A 123 17.72 -1.55 9.84
CA ASP A 123 18.06 -0.99 8.52
C ASP A 123 16.84 -0.47 7.73
N THR A 124 15.64 -0.86 8.13
CA THR A 124 14.38 -0.33 7.62
C THR A 124 14.16 1.14 7.91
N VAL A 125 14.75 1.69 8.98
CA VAL A 125 14.63 3.13 9.30
C VAL A 125 15.60 4.00 8.52
N ASN A 126 16.53 3.40 7.77
CA ASN A 126 17.43 4.11 6.89
C ASN A 126 16.72 4.50 5.58
N SER A 127 16.65 5.81 5.32
CA SER A 127 16.05 6.36 4.10
C SER A 127 16.93 6.22 2.86
N ASP A 128 18.23 5.99 3.04
CA ASP A 128 19.19 5.96 1.96
C ASP A 128 19.23 4.56 1.30
N PRO A 129 19.50 4.49 -0.02
CA PRO A 129 19.80 3.23 -0.70
C PRO A 129 20.96 2.49 -0.03
N LEU A 130 20.81 1.20 0.24
CA LEU A 130 21.88 0.37 0.81
C LEU A 130 22.64 -0.37 -0.29
N GLN A 131 23.94 -0.53 -0.06
CA GLN A 131 24.87 -1.22 -0.94
C GLN A 131 25.39 -2.49 -0.30
N THR A 132 25.59 -3.53 -1.11
CA THR A 132 26.27 -4.76 -0.71
C THR A 132 27.36 -5.10 -1.72
N ALA A 133 28.38 -5.83 -1.28
CA ALA A 133 29.41 -6.35 -2.18
C ALA A 133 28.78 -7.42 -3.10
N SER A 134 28.97 -7.27 -4.40
CA SER A 134 28.60 -8.28 -5.40
C SER A 134 29.72 -9.31 -5.58
N ALA A 135 29.48 -10.33 -6.42
CA ALA A 135 30.45 -11.39 -6.72
C ALA A 135 31.73 -10.86 -7.40
N ASP A 136 31.72 -9.65 -7.94
CA ASP A 136 32.87 -8.94 -8.50
C ASP A 136 33.72 -8.21 -7.44
N GLY A 137 33.31 -8.25 -6.17
CA GLY A 137 33.96 -7.53 -5.06
C GLY A 137 33.67 -6.02 -5.03
N VAL A 138 32.76 -5.53 -5.87
CA VAL A 138 32.35 -4.12 -5.94
C VAL A 138 31.02 -3.93 -5.20
N TYR A 139 30.86 -2.79 -4.54
CA TYR A 139 29.60 -2.43 -3.90
C TYR A 139 28.57 -1.97 -4.94
N HIS A 140 27.40 -2.63 -4.95
CA HIS A 140 26.25 -2.26 -5.80
C HIS A 140 25.03 -2.02 -4.93
N PHE A 141 24.12 -1.15 -5.38
CA PHE A 141 22.84 -0.92 -4.71
C PHE A 141 21.94 -2.15 -4.89
N SER A 142 21.66 -2.88 -3.81
CA SER A 142 20.77 -4.04 -3.80
C SER A 142 19.41 -3.73 -3.20
N GLN A 143 19.32 -2.71 -2.35
CA GLN A 143 18.09 -2.28 -1.68
C GLN A 143 17.86 -0.78 -1.95
N PRO A 144 17.46 -0.40 -3.17
CA PRO A 144 17.36 1.00 -3.58
C PRO A 144 16.15 1.73 -2.99
N LEU A 145 15.13 0.99 -2.52
CA LEU A 145 13.90 1.56 -1.97
C LEU A 145 13.93 1.54 -0.42
N PRO A 146 13.59 2.65 0.24
CA PRO A 146 13.44 2.69 1.69
C PRO A 146 12.12 2.02 2.11
N THR A 147 12.00 1.69 3.39
CA THR A 147 10.74 1.21 3.98
C THR A 147 10.15 2.16 5.00
N ILE A 148 10.98 3.03 5.57
CA ILE A 148 10.52 4.11 6.45
C ILE A 148 9.46 4.97 5.75
N VAL A 149 8.35 5.18 6.44
CA VAL A 149 7.22 5.96 5.94
C VAL A 149 7.26 7.33 6.62
N THR A 150 7.35 8.40 5.82
CA THR A 150 7.19 9.78 6.33
C THR A 150 5.91 10.37 5.78
N ILE A 151 4.97 10.70 6.67
CA ILE A 151 3.64 11.23 6.34
C ILE A 151 3.60 12.71 6.74
N PRO A 152 3.17 13.62 5.85
CA PRO A 152 2.89 15.00 6.24
C PRO A 152 1.85 15.06 7.37
N HIS A 153 1.98 16.00 8.29
CA HIS A 153 1.06 16.18 9.41
C HIS A 153 -0.37 16.49 8.92
N GLY A 154 -1.33 15.63 9.27
CA GLY A 154 -2.70 15.68 8.74
C GLY A 154 -2.88 15.10 7.32
N GLY A 155 -1.79 14.68 6.69
CA GLY A 155 -1.76 14.08 5.35
C GLY A 155 -2.05 12.58 5.35
N ARG A 156 -1.89 11.97 4.17
CA ARG A 156 -2.14 10.55 3.91
C ARG A 156 -0.97 9.92 3.17
N ALA A 157 -0.58 8.73 3.58
CA ALA A 157 0.39 7.90 2.87
C ALA A 157 -0.28 6.67 2.28
N LEU A 158 -0.08 6.44 0.98
CA LEU A 158 -0.43 5.19 0.33
C LEU A 158 0.70 4.18 0.52
N LEU A 159 0.41 3.06 1.16
CA LEU A 159 1.27 1.89 1.20
C LEU A 159 0.78 0.90 0.15
N ARG A 160 1.65 0.62 -0.83
CA ARG A 160 1.41 -0.41 -1.84
C ARG A 160 2.17 -1.67 -1.43
N ILE A 161 1.46 -2.60 -0.80
CA ILE A 161 2.07 -3.74 -0.14
C ILE A 161 1.95 -4.96 -1.04
N SER A 162 3.04 -5.68 -1.22
CA SER A 162 3.08 -6.96 -1.94
C SER A 162 3.86 -7.97 -1.12
N ASP A 163 3.41 -9.22 -1.11
CA ASP A 163 4.11 -10.29 -0.42
C ASP A 163 4.69 -11.28 -1.43
N LEU A 164 6.00 -11.52 -1.34
CA LEU A 164 6.74 -12.48 -2.15
C LEU A 164 7.20 -13.70 -1.37
N ASN A 165 6.85 -13.81 -0.09
CA ASN A 165 7.21 -14.97 0.72
C ASN A 165 6.54 -16.24 0.15
N VAL A 166 7.22 -17.38 0.29
CA VAL A 166 6.74 -18.69 -0.21
C VAL A 166 6.60 -19.76 0.88
N SER A 167 6.99 -19.47 2.11
CA SER A 167 6.93 -20.34 3.31
C SER A 167 5.71 -20.04 4.18
N GLU A 168 5.29 -18.79 4.30
CA GLU A 168 4.30 -18.36 5.28
C GLU A 168 3.54 -17.08 4.90
N TYR A 169 2.51 -16.80 5.69
CA TYR A 169 1.76 -15.54 5.62
C TYR A 169 2.39 -14.54 6.59
N HIS A 170 2.47 -13.29 6.17
CA HIS A 170 2.94 -12.21 7.03
C HIS A 170 1.81 -11.29 7.42
N THR A 171 1.90 -10.76 8.64
CA THR A 171 0.97 -9.76 9.14
C THR A 171 1.73 -8.48 9.46
N LEU A 172 1.20 -7.33 9.07
CA LEU A 172 1.67 -6.02 9.52
C LEU A 172 0.56 -5.31 10.28
N ALA A 173 0.94 -4.59 11.33
CA ALA A 173 0.05 -3.81 12.17
C ALA A 173 0.55 -2.37 12.35
N SER A 174 -0.39 -1.45 12.50
CA SER A 174 -0.16 -0.06 12.88
C SER A 174 -1.10 0.30 14.01
N LEU A 175 -0.55 0.63 15.18
CA LEU A 175 -1.34 0.95 16.38
C LEU A 175 -1.58 2.44 16.61
N GLY A 176 -0.82 3.31 15.96
CA GLY A 176 -0.89 4.77 16.18
C GLY A 176 -1.37 5.58 14.99
N VAL A 177 -1.36 5.01 13.78
CA VAL A 177 -1.87 5.65 12.56
C VAL A 177 -2.89 4.69 11.93
N PRO A 178 -4.18 5.09 11.81
CA PRO A 178 -5.23 4.24 11.25
C PRO A 178 -4.90 3.77 9.83
N MET A 179 -5.16 2.49 9.56
CA MET A 179 -5.10 1.93 8.21
C MET A 179 -6.50 1.82 7.62
N THR A 180 -6.65 2.25 6.36
CA THR A 180 -7.82 1.95 5.54
C THR A 180 -7.39 1.16 4.33
N VAL A 181 -7.89 -0.07 4.19
CA VAL A 181 -7.67 -0.89 3.01
C VAL A 181 -8.59 -0.38 1.90
N ILE A 182 -8.00 -0.02 0.76
CA ILE A 182 -8.72 0.54 -0.39
C ILE A 182 -8.66 -0.36 -1.62
N GLY A 183 -7.72 -1.30 -1.67
CA GLY A 183 -7.53 -2.18 -2.81
C GLY A 183 -6.94 -3.52 -2.42
N TYR A 184 -7.29 -4.56 -3.17
CA TYR A 184 -6.75 -5.92 -3.02
C TYR A 184 -6.40 -6.48 -4.40
N ASN A 185 -5.21 -7.04 -4.54
CA ASN A 185 -4.70 -7.61 -5.80
C ASN A 185 -4.86 -6.66 -7.00
N ALA A 186 -4.43 -5.41 -6.81
CA ALA A 186 -4.53 -4.31 -7.77
C ALA A 186 -5.96 -3.96 -8.24
N LYS A 187 -6.98 -4.33 -7.47
CA LYS A 187 -8.38 -3.96 -7.70
C LYS A 187 -8.89 -3.05 -6.59
N LEU A 188 -9.48 -1.92 -6.98
CA LEU A 188 -10.19 -1.03 -6.07
C LEU A 188 -11.34 -1.78 -5.37
N LEU A 189 -11.50 -1.60 -4.06
CA LEU A 189 -12.58 -2.19 -3.28
C LEU A 189 -13.91 -1.47 -3.52
N ARG A 190 -14.56 -1.84 -4.63
CA ARG A 190 -15.95 -1.48 -4.97
C ARG A 190 -16.74 -2.71 -5.35
N ASP A 191 -18.03 -2.69 -5.04
CA ASP A 191 -18.97 -3.64 -5.64
C ASP A 191 -19.43 -3.18 -7.03
N GLN A 192 -20.22 -4.02 -7.71
CA GLN A 192 -20.75 -3.73 -9.05
C GLN A 192 -21.76 -2.57 -9.08
N ALA A 193 -22.32 -2.20 -7.93
CA ALA A 193 -23.21 -1.05 -7.80
C ALA A 193 -22.45 0.25 -7.48
N GLY A 194 -21.11 0.20 -7.36
CA GLY A 194 -20.28 1.36 -7.04
C GLY A 194 -20.17 1.66 -5.53
N ASN A 195 -20.71 0.80 -4.67
CA ASN A 195 -20.62 1.01 -3.22
C ASN A 195 -19.16 0.87 -2.75
N ASN A 196 -18.76 1.72 -1.82
CA ASN A 196 -17.42 1.65 -1.22
C ASN A 196 -17.32 0.44 -0.29
N LEU A 197 -16.39 -0.47 -0.59
CA LEU A 197 -16.08 -1.64 0.24
C LEU A 197 -14.76 -1.46 1.01
N SER A 198 -14.15 -0.27 0.95
CA SER A 198 -12.97 0.04 1.76
C SER A 198 -13.29 -0.10 3.24
N TYR A 199 -12.34 -0.61 4.02
CA TYR A 199 -12.55 -0.87 5.44
C TYR A 199 -11.34 -0.44 6.26
N ALA A 200 -11.61 0.02 7.48
CA ALA A 200 -10.58 0.36 8.45
C ALA A 200 -10.11 -0.92 9.17
N THR A 201 -8.80 -1.00 9.43
CA THR A 201 -8.19 -2.08 10.19
C THR A 201 -6.95 -1.57 10.94
N ASN A 202 -6.48 -2.34 11.92
CA ASN A 202 -5.20 -2.11 12.59
C ASN A 202 -4.14 -3.14 12.18
N SER A 203 -4.52 -4.16 11.42
CA SER A 203 -3.62 -5.19 10.90
C SER A 203 -4.06 -5.69 9.54
N ILE A 204 -3.10 -6.10 8.74
CA ILE A 204 -3.28 -6.69 7.42
C ILE A 204 -2.45 -7.96 7.36
N THR A 205 -3.01 -9.00 6.75
CA THR A 205 -2.31 -10.27 6.53
C THR A 205 -2.30 -10.55 5.05
N LEU A 206 -1.13 -10.89 4.51
CA LEU A 206 -0.95 -11.27 3.12
C LEU A 206 -0.23 -12.62 3.06
N GLY A 207 -0.54 -13.39 2.03
CA GLY A 207 0.24 -14.54 1.62
C GLY A 207 1.05 -14.26 0.35
N GLY A 208 1.97 -15.18 0.06
CA GLY A 208 2.78 -15.16 -1.15
C GLY A 208 1.98 -14.92 -2.44
N GLY A 209 2.35 -13.87 -3.17
CA GLY A 209 1.73 -13.47 -4.43
C GLY A 209 0.53 -12.55 -4.31
N GLU A 210 0.13 -12.18 -3.10
CA GLU A 210 -0.93 -11.21 -2.85
C GLU A 210 -0.39 -9.78 -2.77
N SER A 211 -1.27 -8.81 -3.02
CA SER A 211 -0.98 -7.39 -2.83
C SER A 211 -2.19 -6.65 -2.30
N LEU A 212 -1.95 -5.54 -1.63
CA LEU A 212 -2.98 -4.75 -0.96
C LEU A 212 -2.53 -3.29 -0.92
N ASP A 213 -3.47 -2.40 -1.21
CA ASP A 213 -3.27 -0.95 -1.09
C ASP A 213 -3.95 -0.46 0.17
N VAL A 214 -3.17 0.16 1.05
CA VAL A 214 -3.63 0.73 2.32
C VAL A 214 -3.27 2.19 2.38
N ILE A 215 -4.20 3.00 2.87
CA ILE A 215 -3.92 4.37 3.26
C ILE A 215 -3.69 4.44 4.76
N LEU A 216 -2.54 4.98 5.15
CA LEU A 216 -2.29 5.52 6.48
C LEU A 216 -2.76 6.96 6.52
N ASP A 217 -3.68 7.27 7.44
CA ASP A 217 -4.27 8.60 7.56
C ASP A 217 -3.76 9.30 8.84
N ALA A 218 -2.94 10.34 8.67
CA ALA A 218 -2.44 11.15 9.78
C ALA A 218 -3.47 12.19 10.27
N CYS A 219 -4.75 12.03 9.89
CA CYS A 219 -5.85 12.85 10.34
C CYS A 219 -6.93 12.00 11.02
N ALA A 220 -7.18 12.24 12.31
CA ALA A 220 -8.22 11.56 13.07
C ALA A 220 -9.64 12.03 12.69
N VAL A 221 -9.79 13.29 12.27
CA VAL A 221 -11.08 13.87 11.87
C VAL A 221 -10.89 14.74 10.63
N ARG A 222 -11.51 14.34 9.52
CA ARG A 222 -11.57 15.10 8.26
C ARG A 222 -12.87 15.89 8.17
N PRO A 223 -12.86 17.11 7.62
CA PRO A 223 -14.09 17.85 7.37
C PRO A 223 -14.89 17.20 6.24
N THR A 224 -16.16 17.57 6.16
CA THR A 224 -17.07 17.14 5.09
C THR A 224 -17.25 18.27 4.09
N LEU A 225 -17.12 17.97 2.81
CA LEU A 225 -17.43 18.88 1.71
C LEU A 225 -18.92 19.19 1.69
N THR A 226 -19.32 20.26 0.99
CA THR A 226 -20.74 20.61 0.78
C THR A 226 -21.52 19.50 0.05
N SER A 227 -20.83 18.63 -0.68
CA SER A 227 -21.38 17.44 -1.33
C SER A 227 -21.70 16.29 -0.36
N GLY A 228 -21.30 16.40 0.91
CA GLY A 228 -21.45 15.32 1.90
C GLY A 228 -20.30 14.31 1.89
N ALA A 229 -19.36 14.39 0.94
CA ALA A 229 -18.17 13.56 0.90
C ALA A 229 -17.09 14.07 1.88
N PRO A 230 -16.22 13.22 2.45
CA PRO A 230 -15.05 13.67 3.21
C PRO A 230 -14.09 14.48 2.34
N ASP A 231 -13.51 15.55 2.91
CA ASP A 231 -12.39 16.27 2.32
C ASP A 231 -11.07 15.60 2.74
N TYR A 232 -10.44 14.90 1.81
CA TYR A 232 -9.16 14.24 2.03
C TYR A 232 -7.94 15.18 1.90
N THR A 233 -8.16 16.45 1.54
CA THR A 233 -7.08 17.44 1.32
C THR A 233 -6.84 18.35 2.52
N SER A 234 -7.76 18.36 3.49
CA SER A 234 -7.63 19.13 4.73
C SER A 234 -7.89 18.25 5.96
N CYS A 235 -7.46 18.74 7.12
CA CYS A 235 -7.56 18.02 8.37
C CYS A 235 -8.08 18.91 9.49
N THR A 236 -9.08 18.42 10.24
CA THR A 236 -9.62 19.11 11.42
C THR A 236 -8.85 18.75 12.67
N THR A 237 -8.56 17.45 12.86
CA THR A 237 -7.82 16.94 14.02
C THR A 237 -6.72 16.02 13.55
N ALA A 238 -5.49 16.52 13.50
CA ALA A 238 -4.32 15.73 13.11
C ALA A 238 -3.89 14.77 14.22
N ILE A 239 -3.31 13.64 13.81
CA ILE A 239 -2.57 12.76 14.73
C ILE A 239 -1.32 13.49 15.21
N PRO A 240 -0.92 13.39 16.49
CA PRO A 240 0.27 14.06 16.99
C PRO A 240 1.51 13.75 16.14
N ALA A 241 2.32 14.78 15.85
CA ALA A 241 3.62 14.57 15.23
C ALA A 241 4.48 13.64 16.11
N GLY A 242 5.19 12.71 15.49
CA GLY A 242 5.98 11.70 16.20
C GLY A 242 6.29 10.46 15.37
N THR A 243 6.97 9.53 16.03
CA THR A 243 7.33 8.23 15.45
C THR A 243 6.34 7.17 15.92
N TYR A 244 5.69 6.53 14.95
CA TYR A 244 4.86 5.36 15.09
C TYR A 244 5.55 4.17 14.40
N TYR A 245 4.93 2.99 14.45
CA TYR A 245 5.51 1.78 13.89
C TYR A 245 4.52 1.06 12.97
N LEU A 246 5.06 0.55 11.87
CA LEU A 246 4.45 -0.50 11.06
C LEU A 246 5.27 -1.76 11.29
N TYR A 247 4.68 -2.77 11.90
CA TYR A 247 5.44 -3.92 12.40
C TYR A 247 4.62 -5.20 12.40
N THR A 248 5.30 -6.34 12.38
CA THR A 248 4.63 -7.63 12.51
C THR A 248 4.24 -7.93 13.96
N PRO A 249 2.97 -8.33 14.23
CA PRO A 249 2.58 -8.81 15.55
C PRO A 249 3.07 -10.24 15.83
N ASN A 250 3.61 -10.96 14.84
CA ASN A 250 4.26 -12.25 15.02
C ASN A 250 5.63 -12.00 15.69
N LEU A 251 5.72 -12.27 16.99
CA LEU A 251 6.89 -11.87 17.79
C LEU A 251 8.19 -12.53 17.34
N ASP A 252 8.13 -13.73 16.80
CA ASP A 252 9.27 -14.42 16.20
C ASP A 252 9.77 -13.73 14.92
N HIS A 253 8.91 -13.00 14.22
CA HIS A 253 9.27 -12.21 13.04
C HIS A 253 9.86 -10.83 13.40
N LEU A 254 9.99 -10.50 14.70
CA LEU A 254 10.69 -9.32 15.22
C LEU A 254 12.12 -9.62 15.67
N SER A 255 12.76 -10.57 14.99
CA SER A 255 14.14 -10.98 15.21
C SER A 255 14.92 -11.06 13.90
N ASN A 256 16.24 -10.92 14.00
CA ASN A 256 17.19 -11.24 12.95
C ASN A 256 17.91 -12.52 13.37
N ASP A 257 17.31 -13.67 13.04
CA ASP A 257 17.72 -14.99 13.51
C ASP A 257 17.87 -15.09 15.04
N ALA A 258 19.10 -15.00 15.57
CA ALA A 258 19.39 -15.08 17.00
C ALA A 258 19.33 -13.72 17.71
N GLU A 259 19.20 -12.62 16.98
CA GLU A 259 19.20 -11.26 17.53
C GLU A 259 17.78 -10.71 17.69
N ASN A 260 17.43 -10.32 18.92
CA ASN A 260 16.15 -9.69 19.22
C ASN A 260 16.11 -8.23 18.74
N PHE A 261 14.90 -7.68 18.58
CA PHE A 261 14.65 -6.30 18.13
C PHE A 261 15.09 -6.07 16.68
N GLY A 262 14.62 -6.93 15.78
CA GLY A 262 14.90 -6.88 14.35
C GLY A 262 13.69 -7.23 13.50
N GLY A 263 13.95 -7.78 12.31
CA GLY A 263 12.93 -8.37 11.45
C GLY A 263 11.96 -7.36 10.84
N GLN A 264 10.69 -7.77 10.73
CA GLN A 264 9.69 -7.08 9.90
C GLN A 264 9.04 -5.90 10.63
N MET A 265 9.80 -4.83 10.79
CA MET A 265 9.39 -3.60 11.45
C MET A 265 9.97 -2.39 10.74
N THR A 266 9.24 -1.28 10.70
CA THR A 266 9.75 0.04 10.30
C THR A 266 9.03 1.16 11.03
N GLU A 267 9.49 2.39 10.84
CA GLU A 267 8.91 3.58 11.42
C GLU A 267 7.92 4.26 10.45
N VAL A 268 6.84 4.79 11.04
CA VAL A 268 5.90 5.72 10.42
C VAL A 268 6.05 7.06 11.12
N ARG A 269 6.71 8.02 10.48
CA ARG A 269 6.98 9.36 11.03
C ARG A 269 5.93 10.34 10.54
N VAL A 270 5.15 10.92 11.46
CA VAL A 270 4.21 12.01 11.17
C VAL A 270 4.92 13.34 11.43
N GLN A 271 5.04 14.18 10.40
CA GLN A 271 5.85 15.42 10.42
C GLN A 271 5.18 16.62 9.76
#